data_AF-A0A7Y0HPB3-F1
#
_entry.id   AF-A0A7Y0HPB3-F1
#
_cell.length_a   1.000
_cell.length_b   1.000
_cell.length_c   1.000
_cell.angle_alpha   90.00
_cell.angle_beta   90.00
_cell.angle_gamma   90.00
#
_symmetry.space_group_name_H-M   'P 1'
#
loop_
_entity.id
_entity.type
_entity.pdbx_description
1 polymer ?
#
loop_
_entity_poly.entity_id
_entity_poly.type
_entity_poly.pdbx_seq_one_letter_code
_entity_poly.pdbx_strand_id
1 'polypeptide(L)'
;MIKTLKNKLFATLCVTALTLGAVTAASTFNSVQAADKTVYVDVEKNITGQDPILAPKAVTIDDSKTVLDATKQAAGSDNVASVPSYYGNYVTAFKDNTADFVYAYKDKIPVILYDTQKAYKQSIINDPTWLREKEYNGISGWMFTVNNAGTYTDTNKATQYYKGDTTLTNVPNGAVIRWEFSMASGADLGLDNAYLPTAAKADGYYDWNTSKYVAPFFPRANKTDLITKLATTAKPAIGTVNYTQYVNAENALKNLTISQDDVDDCVTALH
;
A
#
# COMPACT_ATOMS: atom_id res chain seq x y z
N MET A 1 84.33 13.21 21.48
CA MET A 1 84.07 12.17 22.50
C MET A 1 82.85 11.38 22.01
N ILE A 2 83.01 10.46 21.05
CA ILE A 2 83.32 9.01 21.20
C ILE A 2 82.22 8.21 21.93
N LYS A 3 81.63 7.28 21.16
CA LYS A 3 80.95 5.99 21.52
C LYS A 3 79.50 6.10 22.04
N THR A 4 78.53 5.29 21.61
CA THR A 4 78.59 3.94 21.01
C THR A 4 77.27 3.54 20.33
N LEU A 5 77.38 2.79 19.23
CA LEU A 5 76.35 1.96 18.60
C LEU A 5 75.81 0.84 19.52
N LYS A 6 74.61 0.32 19.19
CA LYS A 6 74.28 -1.12 18.98
C LYS A 6 72.81 -1.24 18.52
N ASN A 7 72.53 -1.36 17.22
CA ASN A 7 72.45 -2.58 16.39
C ASN A 7 71.36 -3.58 16.80
N LYS A 8 70.39 -3.84 15.90
CA LYS A 8 70.31 -5.06 15.06
C LYS A 8 69.71 -4.68 13.67
N LEU A 9 70.40 -4.79 12.53
CA LEU A 9 70.66 -6.01 11.70
C LEU A 9 69.34 -6.72 11.33
N PHE A 10 68.97 -7.03 10.08
CA PHE A 10 69.74 -7.33 8.86
C PHE A 10 68.87 -7.13 7.60
N ALA A 11 69.54 -6.84 6.48
CA ALA A 11 69.01 -6.88 5.13
C ALA A 11 69.14 -8.27 4.47
N THR A 12 68.41 -8.46 3.36
CA THR A 12 68.83 -9.08 2.07
C THR A 12 68.06 -10.34 1.64
N LEU A 13 67.28 -10.21 0.54
CA LEU A 13 67.37 -11.01 -0.70
C LEU A 13 66.45 -10.31 -1.75
N CYS A 14 66.95 -9.54 -2.73
CA CYS A 14 67.39 -9.97 -4.08
C CYS A 14 66.31 -10.86 -4.76
N VAL A 15 65.70 -10.55 -5.90
CA VAL A 15 66.24 -10.10 -7.19
C VAL A 15 65.09 -9.55 -8.06
N THR A 16 65.38 -8.47 -8.78
CA THR A 16 64.69 -7.87 -9.93
C THR A 16 64.34 -8.85 -11.07
N ALA A 17 63.11 -8.81 -11.57
CA ALA A 17 62.82 -9.13 -12.96
C ALA A 17 61.68 -8.25 -13.53
N LEU A 18 62.11 -7.26 -14.33
CA LEU A 18 61.49 -6.75 -15.57
C LEU A 18 60.02 -6.28 -15.57
N THR A 19 59.89 -4.96 -15.44
CA THR A 19 59.18 -4.03 -16.37
C THR A 19 58.12 -4.59 -17.31
N LEU A 20 56.87 -4.11 -17.18
CA LEU A 20 56.11 -3.37 -18.21
C LEU A 20 54.62 -3.22 -17.80
N GLY A 21 54.16 -1.96 -17.70
CA GLY A 21 52.76 -1.57 -17.85
C GLY A 21 51.74 -2.15 -16.85
N ALA A 22 51.68 -1.60 -15.63
CA ALA A 22 50.44 -1.68 -14.88
C ALA A 22 49.40 -0.78 -15.58
N VAL A 23 48.62 -1.40 -16.47
CA VAL A 23 47.31 -0.86 -16.83
C VAL A 23 46.58 -0.66 -15.50
N THR A 24 46.26 0.58 -15.15
CA THR A 24 45.31 0.85 -14.08
C THR A 24 44.01 0.19 -14.51
N ALA A 25 43.75 -1.03 -14.02
CA ALA A 25 42.43 -1.60 -14.10
C ALA A 25 41.51 -0.62 -13.37
N ALA A 26 40.66 0.07 -14.13
CA ALA A 26 39.57 0.80 -13.53
C ALA A 26 38.80 -0.21 -12.70
N SER A 27 38.83 -0.06 -11.39
CA SER A 27 37.97 -0.79 -10.48
C SER A 27 36.54 -0.36 -10.80
N THR A 28 35.90 -1.09 -11.71
CA THR A 28 34.47 -1.09 -11.88
C THR A 28 33.87 -1.62 -10.59
N PHE A 29 33.59 -0.71 -9.66
CA PHE A 29 32.52 -0.95 -8.71
C PHE A 29 31.26 -1.13 -9.55
N ASN A 30 30.86 -2.39 -9.75
CA ASN A 30 29.49 -2.67 -10.17
C ASN A 30 28.62 -2.11 -9.05
N SER A 31 28.08 -0.90 -9.23
CA SER A 31 26.90 -0.49 -8.50
C SER A 31 25.86 -1.57 -8.80
N VAL A 32 25.54 -2.41 -7.81
CA VAL A 32 24.41 -3.31 -7.91
C VAL A 32 23.20 -2.40 -8.06
N GLN A 33 22.74 -2.25 -9.29
CA GLN A 33 21.52 -1.51 -9.58
C GLN A 33 20.40 -2.29 -8.90
N ALA A 34 19.59 -1.62 -8.09
CA ALA A 34 18.44 -2.26 -7.47
C ALA A 34 17.53 -2.80 -8.58
N ALA A 35 16.91 -3.94 -8.32
CA ALA A 35 16.12 -4.61 -9.33
C ALA A 35 14.82 -3.83 -9.51
N ASP A 36 14.44 -3.55 -10.76
CA ASP A 36 13.11 -3.01 -11.02
C ASP A 36 12.06 -4.07 -10.67
N LYS A 37 11.00 -3.62 -9.99
CA LYS A 37 9.84 -4.43 -9.63
C LYS A 37 8.59 -3.80 -10.22
N THR A 38 7.74 -4.64 -10.81
CA THR A 38 6.41 -4.21 -11.24
C THR A 38 5.40 -4.55 -10.17
N VAL A 39 4.61 -3.58 -9.74
CA VAL A 39 3.45 -3.75 -8.86
C VAL A 39 2.24 -3.10 -9.51
N TYR A 40 1.04 -3.50 -9.09
CA TYR A 40 -0.22 -2.90 -9.53
C TYR A 40 -0.82 -2.15 -8.36
N VAL A 41 -1.27 -0.92 -8.58
CA VAL A 41 -1.85 -0.07 -7.53
C VAL A 41 -3.25 0.32 -7.94
N ASP A 42 -4.18 0.21 -7.00
CA ASP A 42 -5.53 0.73 -7.10
C ASP A 42 -5.91 1.47 -5.81
N VAL A 43 -6.79 2.46 -5.93
CA VAL A 43 -7.29 3.26 -4.80
C VAL A 43 -8.80 3.33 -4.88
N GLU A 44 -9.45 2.67 -3.94
CA GLU A 44 -10.87 2.42 -3.93
C GLU A 44 -11.57 3.13 -2.77
N LYS A 45 -12.79 3.57 -3.05
CA LYS A 45 -13.75 4.03 -2.05
C LYS A 45 -15.03 3.21 -2.17
N ASN A 46 -14.88 1.90 -2.35
CA ASN A 46 -15.97 0.95 -2.62
C ASN A 46 -17.10 1.00 -1.60
N ILE A 47 -16.79 1.45 -0.39
CA ILE A 47 -17.77 1.71 0.65
C ILE A 47 -18.86 2.71 0.24
N THR A 48 -18.60 3.52 -0.78
CA THR A 48 -19.55 4.46 -1.37
C THR A 48 -20.37 3.90 -2.53
N GLY A 49 -19.97 2.75 -3.08
CA GLY A 49 -20.47 2.25 -4.36
C GLY A 49 -20.07 3.09 -5.58
N GLN A 50 -19.24 4.12 -5.40
CA GLN A 50 -18.71 4.96 -6.47
C GLN A 50 -17.47 4.32 -7.11
N ASP A 51 -17.07 4.87 -8.26
CA ASP A 51 -15.88 4.45 -8.98
C ASP A 51 -14.59 4.72 -8.16
N PRO A 52 -13.51 3.95 -8.40
CA PRO A 52 -12.24 4.12 -7.70
C PRO A 52 -11.62 5.51 -7.99
N ILE A 53 -10.88 6.03 -7.01
CA ILE A 53 -10.10 7.27 -7.16
C ILE A 53 -8.94 7.06 -8.13
N LEU A 54 -8.33 5.87 -8.07
CA LEU A 54 -7.34 5.41 -9.03
C LEU A 54 -7.76 4.05 -9.56
N ALA A 55 -8.11 3.99 -10.85
CA ALA A 55 -8.29 2.73 -11.56
C ALA A 55 -6.96 1.92 -11.54
N PRO A 56 -7.02 0.58 -11.56
CA PRO A 56 -5.84 -0.28 -11.52
C PRO A 56 -4.74 0.16 -12.48
N LYS A 57 -3.52 0.34 -11.96
CA LYS A 57 -2.39 0.85 -12.72
C LYS A 57 -1.11 0.09 -12.41
N ALA A 58 -0.40 -0.34 -13.45
CA ALA A 58 0.93 -0.92 -13.33
C ALA A 58 1.99 0.16 -13.05
N VAL A 59 2.91 -0.14 -12.14
CA VAL A 59 4.06 0.69 -11.78
C VAL A 59 5.31 -0.17 -11.78
N THR A 60 6.28 0.18 -12.62
CA THR A 60 7.63 -0.37 -12.56
C THR A 60 8.53 0.63 -11.83
N ILE A 61 9.17 0.17 -10.76
CA ILE A 61 9.93 1.00 -9.83
C ILE A 61 11.04 0.18 -9.17
N ASP A 62 12.15 0.83 -8.86
CA ASP A 62 13.29 0.28 -8.12
C ASP A 62 12.83 -0.36 -6.78
N ASP A 63 13.25 -1.60 -6.52
CA ASP A 63 12.78 -2.37 -5.37
C ASP A 63 13.29 -1.88 -4.00
N SER A 64 14.25 -0.95 -3.96
CA SER A 64 14.63 -0.24 -2.73
C SER A 64 13.59 0.78 -2.28
N LYS A 65 12.66 1.16 -3.16
CA LYS A 65 11.53 2.05 -2.86
C LYS A 65 10.48 1.37 -2.00
N THR A 66 9.53 2.16 -1.52
CA THR A 66 8.49 1.70 -0.60
C THR A 66 7.13 1.52 -1.28
N VAL A 67 6.20 0.89 -0.58
CA VAL A 67 4.78 0.85 -0.96
C VAL A 67 4.22 2.27 -1.18
N LEU A 68 4.59 3.24 -0.33
CA LEU A 68 4.17 4.63 -0.48
C LEU A 68 4.73 5.27 -1.76
N ASP A 69 5.99 4.98 -2.10
CA ASP A 69 6.61 5.48 -3.34
C ASP A 69 5.90 4.93 -4.58
N ALA A 70 5.62 3.62 -4.62
CA ALA A 70 4.85 3.01 -5.70
C ALA A 70 3.44 3.63 -5.82
N THR A 71 2.79 3.86 -4.67
CA THR A 71 1.47 4.51 -4.61
C THR A 71 1.52 5.93 -5.16
N LYS A 72 2.52 6.72 -4.78
CA LYS A 72 2.73 8.09 -5.29
C LYS A 72 3.09 8.10 -6.78
N GLN A 73 3.86 7.14 -7.27
CA GLN A 73 4.14 7.01 -8.70
C GLN A 73 2.88 6.63 -9.49
N ALA A 74 2.00 5.81 -8.92
CA ALA A 74 0.74 5.44 -9.55
C ALA A 74 -0.24 6.62 -9.63
N ALA A 75 -0.53 7.24 -8.49
CA ALA A 75 -1.54 8.30 -8.34
C ALA A 75 -1.04 9.70 -8.73
N GLY A 76 0.28 9.91 -8.73
CA GLY A 76 0.91 11.24 -8.74
C GLY A 76 1.18 11.73 -7.31
N SER A 77 2.42 12.17 -7.04
CA SER A 77 2.85 12.54 -5.69
C SER A 77 1.99 13.62 -5.03
N ASP A 78 1.51 14.60 -5.81
CA ASP A 78 0.65 15.68 -5.32
C ASP A 78 -0.81 15.25 -5.07
N ASN A 79 -1.15 14.00 -5.37
CA ASN A 79 -2.47 13.43 -5.18
C ASN A 79 -2.54 12.44 -3.99
N VAL A 80 -1.44 12.29 -3.23
CA VAL A 80 -1.37 11.40 -2.06
C VAL A 80 -0.79 12.17 -0.87
N ALA A 81 -1.60 12.38 0.16
CA ALA A 81 -1.14 12.96 1.42
C ALA A 81 -0.69 11.86 2.38
N SER A 82 0.45 12.07 3.04
CA SER A 82 0.99 11.13 4.01
C SER A 82 1.69 11.87 5.14
N VAL A 83 1.65 11.30 6.35
CA VAL A 83 2.36 11.83 7.52
C VAL A 83 3.21 10.74 8.17
N PRO A 84 4.37 11.09 8.77
CA PRO A 84 5.09 10.16 9.64
C PRO A 84 4.22 9.77 10.84
N SER A 85 4.23 8.48 11.19
CA SER A 85 3.59 7.97 12.40
C SER A 85 4.54 7.04 13.16
N TYR A 86 4.16 6.64 14.37
CA TYR A 86 4.91 5.66 15.15
C TYR A 86 5.10 4.31 14.40
N TYR A 87 4.15 3.95 13.52
CA TYR A 87 4.19 2.69 12.78
C TYR A 87 4.79 2.82 11.37
N GLY A 88 5.29 4.01 11.01
CA GLY A 88 5.80 4.36 9.69
C GLY A 88 4.94 5.42 8.99
N ASN A 89 5.24 5.76 7.74
CA ASN A 89 4.41 6.71 7.00
C ASN A 89 2.99 6.17 6.80
N TYR A 90 2.02 6.99 7.23
CA TYR A 90 0.60 6.72 7.10
C TYR A 90 0.03 7.60 5.99
N VAL A 91 -0.72 7.00 5.06
CA VAL A 91 -1.46 7.74 4.03
C VAL A 91 -2.73 8.30 4.65
N THR A 92 -2.83 9.63 4.68
CA THR A 92 -3.94 10.33 5.31
C THR A 92 -5.00 10.77 4.32
N ALA A 93 -4.68 10.86 3.02
CA ALA A 93 -5.66 11.24 2.01
C ALA A 93 -5.24 10.87 0.60
N PHE A 94 -6.25 10.69 -0.26
CA PHE A 94 -6.09 10.74 -1.71
C PHE A 94 -6.91 11.89 -2.28
N LYS A 95 -6.41 12.52 -3.33
CA LYS A 95 -7.13 13.60 -4.00
C LYS A 95 -8.38 13.02 -4.66
N ASP A 96 -9.53 13.54 -4.27
CA ASP A 96 -10.84 13.10 -4.75
C ASP A 96 -11.77 14.30 -4.74
N ASN A 97 -12.28 14.67 -5.92
CA ASN A 97 -13.20 15.79 -6.10
C ASN A 97 -14.64 15.32 -6.32
N THR A 98 -14.92 14.05 -6.03
CA THR A 98 -16.28 13.52 -6.12
C THR A 98 -17.15 14.19 -5.07
N ALA A 99 -18.17 14.91 -5.54
CA ALA A 99 -19.17 15.49 -4.66
C ALA A 99 -20.03 14.40 -4.00
N ASP A 100 -20.63 14.74 -2.86
CA ASP A 100 -21.69 13.95 -2.22
C ASP A 100 -21.32 12.48 -2.01
N PHE A 101 -20.29 12.24 -1.20
CA PHE A 101 -20.02 10.89 -0.71
C PHE A 101 -21.27 10.34 -0.03
N VAL A 102 -21.69 9.18 -0.51
CA VAL A 102 -22.78 8.42 0.09
C VAL A 102 -22.17 7.20 0.74
N TYR A 103 -22.54 6.90 1.97
CA TYR A 103 -22.18 5.62 2.55
C TYR A 103 -23.23 4.56 2.20
N ALA A 104 -22.99 3.79 1.14
CA ALA A 104 -23.94 2.82 0.59
C ALA A 104 -24.23 1.63 1.52
N TYR A 105 -23.33 1.34 2.47
CA TYR A 105 -23.45 0.18 3.37
C TYR A 105 -23.69 0.55 4.84
N LYS A 106 -24.18 1.77 5.12
CA LYS A 106 -24.43 2.25 6.50
C LYS A 106 -25.27 1.30 7.36
N ASP A 107 -26.26 0.64 6.76
CA ASP A 107 -27.17 -0.25 7.47
C ASP A 107 -26.53 -1.63 7.78
N LYS A 108 -25.32 -1.88 7.25
CA LYS A 108 -24.55 -3.11 7.51
C LYS A 108 -23.50 -2.93 8.61
N ILE A 109 -23.33 -1.74 9.17
CA ILE A 109 -22.32 -1.49 10.20
C ILE A 109 -22.95 -0.90 11.48
N PRO A 110 -22.32 -1.11 12.65
CA PRO A 110 -22.77 -0.52 13.91
C PRO A 110 -22.85 1.01 13.89
N VAL A 111 -23.84 1.57 14.59
CA VAL A 111 -24.11 3.02 14.68
C VAL A 111 -22.91 3.85 15.13
N ILE A 112 -22.04 3.25 15.95
CA ILE A 112 -20.83 3.88 16.48
C ILE A 112 -19.85 4.37 15.39
N LEU A 113 -20.00 3.84 14.17
CA LEU A 113 -19.13 4.11 13.02
C LEU A 113 -19.72 5.14 12.07
N TYR A 114 -20.92 5.68 12.34
CA TYR A 114 -21.49 6.77 11.53
C TYR A 114 -22.24 7.82 12.37
N ASP A 115 -22.55 7.54 13.63
CA ASP A 115 -23.11 8.51 14.58
C ASP A 115 -21.99 9.30 15.25
N THR A 116 -21.68 10.44 14.64
CA THR A 116 -20.68 11.40 15.11
C THR A 116 -21.16 12.38 16.15
N GLN A 117 -22.44 12.34 16.51
CA GLN A 117 -23.03 13.32 17.41
C GLN A 117 -23.16 12.79 18.84
N LYS A 118 -23.32 11.48 19.01
CA LYS A 118 -23.65 10.90 20.33
C LYS A 118 -22.50 10.15 20.98
N ALA A 119 -21.62 9.51 20.20
CA ALA A 119 -20.64 8.58 20.73
C ALA A 119 -19.23 9.19 20.91
N TYR A 120 -18.80 10.09 20.02
CA TYR A 120 -17.43 10.65 20.02
C TYR A 120 -17.39 12.07 19.48
N LYS A 121 -16.80 13.02 20.24
CA LYS A 121 -16.70 14.44 19.86
C LYS A 121 -15.47 14.72 18.99
N GLN A 122 -15.26 13.90 17.96
CA GLN A 122 -14.17 14.11 17.03
C GLN A 122 -14.48 15.26 16.07
N SER A 123 -13.45 16.04 15.75
CA SER A 123 -13.53 16.97 14.62
C SER A 123 -13.54 16.14 13.34
N ILE A 124 -14.70 16.10 12.69
CA ILE A 124 -14.85 15.49 11.37
C ILE A 124 -14.18 16.41 10.36
N ILE A 125 -13.29 15.85 9.55
CA ILE A 125 -12.68 16.59 8.45
C ILE A 125 -13.68 16.57 7.28
N ASN A 126 -13.81 17.70 6.58
CA ASN A 126 -14.57 17.80 5.35
C ASN A 126 -13.71 18.57 4.35
N ASP A 127 -13.24 17.90 3.31
CA ASP A 127 -12.41 18.50 2.26
C ASP A 127 -13.02 18.22 0.88
N PRO A 128 -13.46 19.26 0.14
CA PRO A 128 -14.12 19.06 -1.16
C PRO A 128 -13.17 18.56 -2.27
N THR A 129 -11.87 18.47 -1.99
CA THR A 129 -10.83 18.11 -2.98
C THR A 129 -10.03 16.88 -2.59
N TRP A 130 -10.27 16.31 -1.40
CA TRP A 130 -9.55 15.15 -0.88
C TRP A 130 -10.51 14.27 -0.11
N LEU A 131 -10.39 12.94 -0.29
CA LEU A 131 -10.98 11.99 0.64
C LEU A 131 -9.94 11.66 1.72
N ARG A 132 -10.17 12.18 2.93
CA ARG A 132 -9.24 12.18 4.06
C ARG A 132 -9.60 11.15 5.11
N GLU A 133 -8.61 10.75 5.90
CA GLU A 133 -8.88 10.13 7.20
C GLU A 133 -9.80 11.02 8.04
N LYS A 134 -10.60 10.39 8.90
CA LYS A 134 -11.55 11.01 9.82
C LYS A 134 -12.71 11.74 9.15
N GLU A 135 -12.77 11.71 7.83
CA GLU A 135 -13.92 12.18 7.07
C GLU A 135 -15.14 11.31 7.42
N TYR A 136 -16.33 11.89 7.52
CA TYR A 136 -17.57 11.25 8.00
C TYR A 136 -17.66 10.95 9.49
N ASN A 137 -16.72 10.22 10.09
CA ASN A 137 -16.94 9.61 11.41
C ASN A 137 -15.84 9.81 12.47
N GLY A 138 -14.73 10.49 12.15
CA GLY A 138 -13.63 10.70 13.09
C GLY A 138 -12.68 9.49 13.30
N ILE A 139 -12.97 8.33 12.69
CA ILE A 139 -12.13 7.09 12.72
C ILE A 139 -11.85 6.50 11.35
N SER A 140 -12.58 6.94 10.33
CA SER A 140 -12.41 6.48 8.97
C SER A 140 -11.00 6.76 8.50
N GLY A 141 -10.57 6.02 7.49
CA GLY A 141 -9.25 6.24 6.95
C GLY A 141 -8.89 5.22 5.90
N TRP A 142 -7.63 5.27 5.54
CA TRP A 142 -7.07 4.47 4.48
C TRP A 142 -6.43 3.21 5.04
N MET A 143 -6.82 2.08 4.46
CA MET A 143 -6.18 0.80 4.67
C MET A 143 -5.64 0.29 3.34
N PHE A 144 -4.68 -0.62 3.41
CA PHE A 144 -4.30 -1.35 2.21
C PHE A 144 -3.96 -2.80 2.50
N THR A 145 -4.00 -3.58 1.43
CA THR A 145 -3.52 -4.96 1.41
C THR A 145 -2.54 -5.14 0.27
N VAL A 146 -1.66 -6.13 0.39
CA VAL A 146 -0.84 -6.63 -0.71
C VAL A 146 -1.33 -8.03 -1.06
N ASN A 147 -1.77 -8.26 -2.29
CA ASN A 147 -2.39 -9.52 -2.73
C ASN A 147 -3.50 -10.01 -1.77
N ASN A 148 -4.37 -9.09 -1.33
CA ASN A 148 -5.44 -9.34 -0.37
C ASN A 148 -4.98 -9.80 1.03
N ALA A 149 -3.70 -9.59 1.37
CA ALA A 149 -3.14 -9.86 2.70
C ALA A 149 -2.68 -8.57 3.39
N GLY A 150 -2.90 -8.47 4.71
CA GLY A 150 -2.42 -7.34 5.54
C GLY A 150 -1.00 -7.55 6.10
N THR A 151 -0.44 -8.76 5.96
CA THR A 151 0.85 -9.14 6.55
C THR A 151 1.72 -9.91 5.56
N TYR A 152 3.02 -9.94 5.84
CA TYR A 152 4.00 -10.76 5.13
C TYR A 152 4.97 -11.41 6.11
N THR A 153 5.63 -12.46 5.64
CA THR A 153 6.74 -13.09 6.38
C THR A 153 8.04 -12.47 5.92
N ASP A 154 8.72 -11.73 6.81
CA ASP A 154 10.03 -11.15 6.52
C ASP A 154 11.13 -12.24 6.52
N THR A 155 12.31 -11.89 6.04
CA THR A 155 13.55 -12.68 6.02
C THR A 155 13.91 -13.31 7.39
N ASN A 156 13.52 -12.66 8.49
CA ASN A 156 13.67 -13.19 9.85
C ASN A 156 12.56 -14.16 10.30
N LYS A 157 11.67 -14.57 9.38
CA LYS A 157 10.48 -15.40 9.62
C LYS A 157 9.46 -14.84 10.62
N ALA A 158 9.56 -13.56 10.94
CA ALA A 158 8.55 -12.86 11.72
C ALA A 158 7.45 -12.36 10.78
N THR A 159 6.19 -12.58 11.17
CA THR A 159 5.04 -11.96 10.51
C THR A 159 5.05 -10.46 10.80
N GLN A 160 5.10 -9.65 9.75
CA GLN A 160 5.09 -8.20 9.80
C GLN A 160 3.85 -7.67 9.10
N TYR A 161 3.31 -6.56 9.59
CA TYR A 161 2.28 -5.83 8.86
C TYR A 161 2.89 -5.08 7.69
N TYR A 162 2.19 -5.07 6.57
CA TYR A 162 2.48 -4.11 5.52
C TYR A 162 2.21 -2.69 6.03
N LYS A 163 3.11 -1.77 5.70
CA LYS A 163 3.00 -0.34 6.01
C LYS A 163 3.47 0.49 4.81
N GLY A 164 3.20 1.79 4.81
CA GLY A 164 3.66 2.70 3.75
C GLY A 164 5.17 2.61 3.51
N ASP A 165 5.94 2.37 4.57
CA ASP A 165 7.41 2.23 4.53
C ASP A 165 7.90 0.82 4.21
N THR A 166 7.02 -0.15 3.96
CA THR A 166 7.48 -1.49 3.57
C THR A 166 8.23 -1.36 2.24
N THR A 167 9.50 -1.76 2.24
CA THR A 167 10.34 -1.78 1.05
C THR A 167 9.78 -2.78 0.05
N LEU A 168 9.86 -2.45 -1.23
CA LEU A 168 9.35 -3.30 -2.29
C LEU A 168 10.14 -4.58 -2.41
N THR A 169 11.38 -4.69 -1.90
CA THR A 169 12.08 -5.97 -1.70
C THR A 169 11.23 -7.02 -0.95
N ASN A 170 10.39 -6.59 -0.01
CA ASN A 170 9.48 -7.43 0.78
C ASN A 170 8.08 -7.62 0.15
N VAL A 171 7.88 -7.07 -1.04
CA VAL A 171 6.65 -7.20 -1.83
C VAL A 171 6.94 -8.13 -3.02
N PRO A 172 6.09 -9.13 -3.32
CA PRO A 172 6.29 -9.96 -4.49
C PRO A 172 6.29 -9.14 -5.79
N ASN A 173 7.07 -9.56 -6.79
CA ASN A 173 6.95 -8.98 -8.13
C ASN A 173 5.56 -9.33 -8.71
N GLY A 174 4.92 -8.38 -9.38
CA GLY A 174 3.55 -8.48 -9.87
C GLY A 174 2.48 -8.36 -8.77
N ALA A 175 2.84 -7.98 -7.55
CA ALA A 175 1.86 -7.84 -6.47
C ALA A 175 0.90 -6.66 -6.67
N VAL A 176 -0.30 -6.80 -6.12
CA VAL A 176 -1.33 -5.76 -6.08
C VAL A 176 -1.31 -5.08 -4.73
N ILE A 177 -1.14 -3.76 -4.72
CA ILE A 177 -1.28 -2.86 -3.58
C ILE A 177 -2.66 -2.19 -3.69
N ARG A 178 -3.61 -2.69 -2.91
CA ARG A 178 -5.01 -2.27 -2.94
C ARG A 178 -5.32 -1.36 -1.76
N TRP A 179 -5.50 -0.06 -2.03
CA TRP A 179 -5.92 0.91 -1.03
C TRP A 179 -7.44 1.01 -1.00
N GLU A 180 -8.01 0.98 0.20
CA GLU A 180 -9.45 1.03 0.42
C GLU A 180 -9.79 2.02 1.55
N PHE A 181 -10.77 2.89 1.30
CA PHE A 181 -11.34 3.74 2.33
C PHE A 181 -12.26 2.94 3.25
N SER A 182 -11.99 2.98 4.54
CA SER A 182 -12.71 2.28 5.60
C SER A 182 -13.37 3.27 6.55
N MET A 183 -14.60 2.97 6.96
CA MET A 183 -15.34 3.57 8.06
C MET A 183 -15.10 2.84 9.40
N ALA A 184 -14.62 1.59 9.39
CA ALA A 184 -14.62 0.69 10.55
C ALA A 184 -13.28 -0.03 10.79
N SER A 185 -12.16 0.61 10.50
CA SER A 185 -10.82 0.04 10.70
C SER A 185 -10.64 -1.35 10.03
N GLY A 186 -11.37 -1.60 8.93
CA GLY A 186 -11.24 -2.79 8.09
C GLY A 186 -12.35 -3.83 8.23
N ALA A 187 -13.15 -3.81 9.31
CA ALA A 187 -14.27 -4.76 9.50
C ALA A 187 -15.32 -4.61 8.39
N ASP A 188 -15.54 -3.37 7.97
CA ASP A 188 -16.36 -2.90 6.87
C ASP A 188 -15.74 -3.07 5.50
N LEU A 189 -14.53 -3.63 5.41
CA LEU A 189 -13.91 -4.09 4.17
C LEU A 189 -13.84 -5.62 4.11
N GLY A 190 -14.39 -6.28 5.13
CA GLY A 190 -14.36 -7.72 5.30
C GLY A 190 -13.02 -8.28 5.79
N LEU A 191 -12.13 -7.44 6.36
CA LEU A 191 -10.85 -7.88 6.92
C LEU A 191 -11.05 -8.53 8.30
N ASP A 192 -10.40 -9.67 8.51
CA ASP A 192 -10.59 -10.56 9.65
C ASP A 192 -9.79 -10.18 10.91
N ASN A 193 -9.17 -9.00 10.91
CA ASN A 193 -8.27 -8.49 11.95
C ASN A 193 -8.58 -7.04 12.39
N ALA A 194 -9.84 -6.63 12.34
CA ALA A 194 -10.27 -5.29 12.68
C ALA A 194 -10.51 -5.10 14.19
N TYR A 195 -10.15 -3.91 14.69
CA TYR A 195 -10.32 -3.52 16.09
C TYR A 195 -11.01 -2.15 16.19
N LEU A 196 -12.07 -2.08 16.99
CA LEU A 196 -12.81 -0.84 17.25
C LEU A 196 -12.72 -0.44 18.72
N PRO A 197 -12.38 0.83 19.02
CA PRO A 197 -12.46 1.37 20.38
C PRO A 197 -13.88 1.30 20.95
N THR A 198 -14.00 0.96 22.24
CA THR A 198 -15.30 0.89 22.92
C THR A 198 -15.60 2.09 23.81
N ALA A 199 -14.65 3.01 23.96
CA ALA A 199 -14.80 4.21 24.78
C ALA A 199 -14.07 5.41 24.17
N ALA A 200 -14.47 6.61 24.60
CA ALA A 200 -13.79 7.87 24.31
C ALA A 200 -12.96 8.31 25.51
N LYS A 201 -11.84 8.97 25.25
CA LYS A 201 -11.08 9.77 26.22
C LYS A 201 -11.85 11.04 26.57
N ALA A 202 -11.42 11.69 27.66
CA ALA A 202 -12.04 12.93 28.14
C ALA A 202 -11.96 14.10 27.15
N ASP A 203 -10.99 14.08 26.23
CA ASP A 203 -10.84 15.04 25.12
C ASP A 203 -11.77 14.73 23.93
N GLY A 204 -12.59 13.69 24.02
CA GLY A 204 -13.52 13.28 22.96
C GLY A 204 -12.89 12.43 21.86
N TYR A 205 -11.60 12.05 21.96
CA TYR A 205 -10.94 11.11 21.06
C TYR A 205 -11.20 9.67 21.43
N TYR A 206 -11.26 8.80 20.43
CA TYR A 206 -11.38 7.37 20.67
C TYR A 206 -10.20 6.85 21.52
N ASP A 207 -10.52 6.05 22.54
CA ASP A 207 -9.51 5.39 23.35
C ASP A 207 -9.14 4.03 22.76
N TRP A 208 -8.12 4.02 21.91
CA TRP A 208 -7.61 2.82 21.26
C TRP A 208 -7.14 1.73 22.24
N ASN A 209 -6.86 2.07 23.52
CA ASN A 209 -6.55 1.08 24.55
C ASN A 209 -7.77 0.22 24.95
N THR A 210 -8.98 0.69 24.63
CA THR A 210 -10.23 -0.06 24.88
C THR A 210 -10.69 -0.86 23.66
N SER A 211 -9.87 -0.90 22.61
CA SER A 211 -10.28 -1.53 21.36
C SER A 211 -10.54 -3.02 21.52
N LYS A 212 -11.62 -3.48 20.89
CA LYS A 212 -12.02 -4.87 20.85
C LYS A 212 -12.06 -5.35 19.42
N TYR A 213 -11.76 -6.63 19.27
CA TYR A 213 -11.91 -7.33 18.00
C TYR A 213 -13.35 -7.20 17.49
N VAL A 214 -13.48 -6.93 16.19
CA VAL A 214 -14.75 -6.92 15.48
C VAL A 214 -14.63 -7.83 14.27
N ALA A 215 -15.53 -8.81 14.20
CA ALA A 215 -15.59 -9.70 13.07
C ALA A 215 -15.98 -8.91 11.79
N PRO A 216 -15.51 -9.36 10.61
CA PRO A 216 -15.98 -8.85 9.33
C PRO A 216 -17.50 -8.72 9.26
N PHE A 217 -18.00 -7.59 8.75
CA PHE A 217 -19.44 -7.42 8.56
C PHE A 217 -19.98 -8.21 7.36
N PHE A 218 -19.09 -8.66 6.48
CA PHE A 218 -19.39 -9.49 5.31
C PHE A 218 -18.10 -10.19 4.84
N PRO A 219 -18.22 -11.30 4.09
CA PRO A 219 -17.07 -11.96 3.49
C PRO A 219 -16.43 -11.08 2.41
N ARG A 220 -15.10 -11.14 2.33
CA ARG A 220 -14.29 -10.38 1.37
C ARG A 220 -13.84 -11.27 0.22
N ALA A 221 -14.18 -10.89 -1.02
CA ALA A 221 -13.61 -11.49 -2.22
C ALA A 221 -12.17 -10.97 -2.47
N ASN A 222 -11.29 -11.86 -2.92
CA ASN A 222 -9.96 -11.53 -3.38
C ASN A 222 -10.00 -11.01 -4.82
N LYS A 223 -9.66 -9.74 -5.01
CA LYS A 223 -9.68 -9.05 -6.32
C LYS A 223 -8.30 -8.91 -6.98
N THR A 224 -7.27 -9.59 -6.46
CA THR A 224 -5.87 -9.46 -6.92
C THR A 224 -5.75 -9.70 -8.43
N ASP A 225 -6.31 -10.81 -8.93
CA ASP A 225 -6.22 -11.14 -10.36
C ASP A 225 -7.04 -10.18 -11.23
N LEU A 226 -8.21 -9.75 -10.73
CA LEU A 226 -9.05 -8.77 -11.41
C LEU A 226 -8.34 -7.42 -11.57
N ILE A 227 -7.70 -6.93 -10.52
CA ILE A 227 -6.94 -5.66 -10.53
C ILE A 227 -5.76 -5.76 -11.49
N THR A 228 -5.00 -6.86 -11.41
CA THR A 228 -3.88 -7.12 -12.32
C THR A 228 -4.34 -7.13 -13.78
N LYS A 229 -5.48 -7.78 -14.06
CA LYS A 229 -6.01 -7.89 -15.41
C LYS A 229 -6.55 -6.56 -15.92
N LEU A 230 -7.31 -5.81 -15.12
CA LEU A 230 -7.76 -4.46 -15.47
C LEU A 230 -6.60 -3.48 -15.72
N ALA A 231 -5.49 -3.62 -14.98
CA ALA A 231 -4.31 -2.78 -15.16
C ALA A 231 -3.51 -3.07 -16.43
N THR A 232 -3.68 -4.27 -17.01
CA THR A 232 -2.92 -4.75 -18.18
C THR A 232 -3.75 -4.86 -19.45
N THR A 233 -5.07 -4.97 -19.33
CA THR A 233 -6.02 -4.97 -20.44
C THR A 233 -6.29 -3.53 -20.89
N ALA A 234 -5.99 -3.23 -22.15
CA ALA A 234 -6.36 -1.94 -22.76
C ALA A 234 -7.88 -1.81 -22.82
N LYS A 235 -8.42 -0.65 -22.41
CA LYS A 235 -9.87 -0.38 -22.43
C LYS A 235 -10.42 -0.54 -23.86
N PRO A 236 -11.34 -1.48 -24.12
CA PRO A 236 -11.86 -1.73 -25.46
C PRO A 236 -12.72 -0.57 -25.99
N ALA A 237 -12.92 -0.53 -27.30
CA ALA A 237 -13.81 0.45 -27.93
C ALA A 237 -15.28 0.20 -27.54
N ILE A 238 -16.01 1.30 -27.31
CA ILE A 238 -17.44 1.28 -26.96
C ILE A 238 -18.23 0.53 -28.03
N GLY A 239 -19.19 -0.30 -27.60
CA GLY A 239 -20.08 -1.07 -28.47
C GLY A 239 -19.56 -2.47 -28.83
N THR A 240 -18.39 -2.86 -28.34
CA THR A 240 -17.87 -4.24 -28.49
C THR A 240 -18.30 -5.13 -27.30
N VAL A 241 -18.29 -6.44 -27.51
CA VAL A 241 -18.50 -7.41 -26.42
C VAL A 241 -17.43 -7.24 -25.34
N ASN A 242 -16.17 -7.05 -25.75
CA ASN A 242 -15.06 -6.81 -24.83
C ASN A 242 -15.25 -5.55 -23.98
N TYR A 243 -15.87 -4.50 -24.52
CA TYR A 243 -16.23 -3.32 -23.72
C TYR A 243 -17.25 -3.64 -22.63
N THR A 244 -18.26 -4.46 -22.93
CA THR A 244 -19.25 -4.89 -21.92
C THR A 244 -18.57 -5.71 -20.82
N GLN A 245 -17.67 -6.64 -21.19
CA GLN A 245 -16.90 -7.42 -20.23
C GLN A 245 -15.99 -6.54 -19.37
N TYR A 246 -15.34 -5.54 -19.97
CA TYR A 246 -14.52 -4.57 -19.26
C TYR A 246 -15.33 -3.75 -18.25
N VAL A 247 -16.50 -3.26 -18.64
CA VAL A 247 -17.41 -2.54 -17.73
C VAL A 247 -17.93 -3.44 -16.60
N ASN A 248 -18.22 -4.71 -16.89
CA ASN A 248 -18.60 -5.68 -15.85
C ASN A 248 -17.47 -5.89 -14.83
N ALA A 249 -16.22 -5.97 -15.31
CA ALA A 249 -15.05 -6.03 -14.44
C ALA A 249 -14.84 -4.76 -13.60
N GLU A 250 -15.03 -3.56 -14.18
CA GLU A 250 -15.02 -2.29 -13.42
C GLU A 250 -16.12 -2.29 -12.34
N ASN A 251 -17.31 -2.82 -12.66
CA ASN A 251 -18.41 -2.96 -11.70
C ASN A 251 -18.12 -3.99 -10.60
N ALA A 252 -17.47 -5.10 -10.94
CA ALA A 252 -17.02 -6.10 -9.98
C ALA A 252 -15.96 -5.52 -9.03
N LEU A 253 -15.05 -4.69 -9.55
CA LEU A 253 -14.04 -4.00 -8.76
C LEU A 253 -14.69 -3.08 -7.70
N LYS A 254 -15.72 -2.30 -8.05
CA LYS A 254 -16.35 -1.39 -7.09
C LYS A 254 -17.36 -2.03 -6.13
N ASN A 255 -17.88 -3.22 -6.45
CA ASN A 255 -18.83 -3.90 -5.58
C ASN A 255 -18.13 -4.51 -4.36
N LEU A 256 -18.33 -3.90 -3.19
CA LEU A 256 -17.68 -4.30 -1.95
C LEU A 256 -18.09 -5.69 -1.46
N THR A 257 -19.32 -6.11 -1.74
CA THR A 257 -19.88 -7.39 -1.26
C THR A 257 -20.08 -8.40 -2.38
N ILE A 258 -19.28 -8.29 -3.44
CA ILE A 258 -19.27 -9.27 -4.54
C ILE A 258 -18.81 -10.65 -4.04
N SER A 259 -19.32 -11.72 -4.65
CA SER A 259 -18.85 -13.07 -4.37
C SER A 259 -17.49 -13.34 -5.02
N GLN A 260 -16.77 -14.37 -4.57
CA GLN A 260 -15.51 -14.77 -5.24
C GLN A 260 -15.79 -15.30 -6.66
N ASP A 261 -16.84 -16.12 -6.83
CA ASP A 261 -17.22 -16.68 -8.12
C ASP A 261 -17.48 -15.59 -9.17
N ASP A 262 -18.20 -14.53 -8.81
CA ASP A 262 -18.45 -13.40 -9.72
C ASP A 262 -17.16 -12.64 -10.09
N VAL A 263 -16.18 -12.56 -9.17
CA VAL A 263 -14.87 -11.98 -9.44
C VAL A 263 -14.10 -12.86 -10.43
N ASP A 264 -14.08 -14.16 -10.20
CA ASP A 264 -13.37 -15.14 -11.03
C ASP A 264 -13.96 -15.21 -12.45
N ASP A 265 -15.29 -15.11 -12.57
CA ASP A 265 -15.99 -15.00 -13.85
C ASP A 265 -15.59 -13.73 -14.62
N CYS A 266 -15.49 -12.59 -13.94
CA CYS A 266 -15.04 -11.34 -14.56
C CYS A 266 -13.57 -11.44 -15.01
N VAL A 267 -12.71 -12.05 -14.21
CA VAL A 267 -11.31 -12.32 -14.58
C VAL A 267 -11.26 -13.17 -15.84
N THR A 268 -12.05 -14.25 -15.91
CA THR A 268 -12.06 -15.17 -17.05
C THR A 268 -12.56 -14.47 -18.32
N ALA A 269 -13.58 -13.62 -18.22
CA ALA A 269 -14.21 -12.94 -19.35
C ALA A 269 -13.37 -11.79 -19.94
N LEU A 270 -12.45 -11.20 -19.18
CA LEU A 270 -11.56 -10.15 -19.67
C LEU A 270 -10.55 -10.72 -20.68
N HIS A 271 -10.46 -10.12 -21.87
CA HIS A 271 -9.50 -10.47 -22.93
C HIS A 271 -8.81 -9.23 -23.50
#